data_AF-X0Y173-F1
#
_entry.id   AF-X0Y173-F1
#
_cell.length_a   1.000
_cell.length_b   1.000
_cell.length_c   1.000
_cell.angle_alpha   90.00
_cell.angle_beta   90.00
_cell.angle_gamma   90.00
#
_symmetry.space_group_name_H-M   'P 1'
#
loop_
_entity.id
_entity.type
_entity.pdbx_description
1 polymer ?
#
loop_
_entity_poly.entity_id
_entity_poly.type
_entity_poly.pdbx_seq_one_letter_code
_entity_poly.pdbx_strand_id
1 'polypeptide(L)'
;AGQKEISGRKAKGWRFKDAEWVCTIWADAKTGDLLEAEWQTGTSRMVMSGFVLDKELDEGLFNLKPPDDYFHTRAKFARGDPSEKDVILLLRIWAMGGGDVFPEALDARKFSEAAAKVDWKQLGIEMGIKSREESDKVNDAISRAFWWLYSGHQWTYAGKGVRLGEEAKPIFWYRPKESKTCRVIYGDLSVKDIRPEDLPKAPPKRAETRPAVESD
;
A
#
# COMPACT_ATOMS: atom_id res chain seq x y z
N ALA A 1 1.67 -33.36 0.24
CA ALA A 1 3.13 -33.20 0.03
C ALA A 1 3.92 -34.49 0.26
N GLY A 2 3.31 -35.56 0.81
CA GLY A 2 3.96 -36.87 0.90
C GLY A 2 4.76 -37.02 2.20
N GLN A 3 5.86 -37.77 2.16
CA GLN A 3 6.78 -37.94 3.29
C GLN A 3 8.18 -37.44 2.90
N LYS A 4 8.90 -36.88 3.86
CA LYS A 4 10.27 -36.37 3.72
C LYS A 4 11.01 -36.59 5.04
N GLU A 5 12.33 -36.75 5.00
CA GLU A 5 13.15 -36.71 6.20
C GLU A 5 13.65 -35.28 6.45
N ILE A 6 13.43 -34.76 7.66
CA ILE A 6 13.82 -33.39 8.06
C ILE A 6 14.56 -33.50 9.38
N SER A 7 15.85 -33.13 9.38
CA SER A 7 16.71 -33.19 10.58
C SER A 7 16.70 -34.57 11.27
N GLY A 8 16.70 -35.65 10.49
CA GLY A 8 16.66 -37.03 11.01
C GLY A 8 15.28 -37.51 11.49
N ARG A 9 14.24 -36.69 11.36
CA ARG A 9 12.85 -37.03 11.73
C ARG A 9 12.04 -37.32 10.48
N LYS A 10 11.20 -38.37 10.53
CA LYS A 10 10.23 -38.66 9.46
C LYS A 10 9.10 -37.64 9.54
N ALA A 11 8.94 -36.85 8.48
CA ALA A 11 7.91 -35.83 8.38
C ALA A 11 6.79 -36.26 7.43
N LYS A 12 5.55 -35.87 7.76
CA LYS A 12 4.38 -35.92 6.88
C LYS A 12 4.08 -34.51 6.39
N GLY A 13 3.83 -34.37 5.09
CA GLY A 13 3.67 -33.07 4.44
C GLY A 13 2.27 -32.82 3.90
N TRP A 14 1.71 -31.66 4.23
CA TRP A 14 0.46 -31.12 3.68
C TRP A 14 0.76 -29.93 2.78
N ARG A 15 0.17 -29.91 1.59
CA ARG A 15 0.37 -28.82 0.62
C ARG A 15 -0.96 -28.12 0.38
N PHE A 16 -0.94 -26.81 0.54
CA PHE A 16 -2.04 -25.90 0.29
C PHE A 16 -1.66 -25.01 -0.90
N LYS A 17 -2.63 -24.76 -1.77
CA LYS A 17 -2.45 -23.88 -2.92
C LYS A 17 -3.63 -22.91 -2.96
N ASP A 18 -3.30 -21.64 -3.06
CA ASP A 18 -4.23 -20.57 -3.42
C ASP A 18 -3.73 -19.92 -4.73
N ALA A 19 -4.50 -18.98 -5.30
CA ALA A 19 -4.24 -18.40 -6.61
C ALA A 19 -2.82 -17.82 -6.76
N GLU A 20 -2.25 -17.26 -5.70
CA GLU A 20 -0.98 -16.53 -5.76
C GLU A 20 0.17 -17.21 -4.99
N TRP A 21 -0.14 -18.21 -4.15
CA TRP A 21 0.86 -18.82 -3.27
C TRP A 21 0.64 -20.32 -3.05
N VAL A 22 1.74 -21.02 -2.78
CA VAL A 22 1.77 -22.42 -2.37
C VAL A 22 2.42 -22.49 -1.00
N CYS A 23 1.76 -23.13 -0.03
CA CYS A 23 2.38 -23.47 1.24
C CYS A 23 2.53 -24.99 1.36
N THR A 24 3.64 -25.44 1.90
CA THR A 24 3.82 -26.83 2.33
C THR A 24 4.22 -26.85 3.79
N ILE A 25 3.40 -27.50 4.63
CA ILE A 25 3.65 -27.71 6.05
C ILE A 25 4.17 -29.12 6.24
N TRP A 26 5.28 -29.26 6.95
CA TRP A 26 5.88 -30.53 7.33
C TRP A 26 5.86 -30.68 8.84
N ALA A 27 5.18 -31.73 9.32
CA ALA A 27 5.16 -32.06 10.74
C ALA A 27 5.76 -33.44 10.97
N ASP A 28 6.36 -33.66 12.14
CA ASP A 28 6.86 -34.96 12.55
C ASP A 28 5.71 -35.99 12.57
N ALA A 29 5.92 -37.12 11.91
CA ALA A 29 4.86 -38.10 11.68
C ALA A 29 4.38 -38.81 12.95
N LYS A 30 5.12 -38.75 14.07
CA LYS A 30 4.77 -39.39 15.34
C LYS A 30 4.18 -38.41 16.34
N THR A 31 4.80 -37.25 16.48
CA THR A 31 4.50 -36.25 17.52
C THR A 31 3.54 -35.18 17.04
N GLY A 32 3.51 -34.91 15.72
CA GLY A 32 2.76 -33.80 15.15
C GLY A 32 3.49 -32.46 15.23
N ASP A 33 4.70 -32.40 15.77
CA ASP A 33 5.49 -31.16 15.88
C ASP A 33 5.75 -30.55 14.51
N LEU A 34 5.59 -29.23 14.40
CA LEU A 34 5.95 -28.49 13.19
C LEU A 34 7.47 -28.49 12.99
N LEU A 35 7.93 -29.04 11.86
CA LEU A 35 9.36 -29.14 11.55
C LEU A 35 9.81 -28.08 10.55
N GLU A 36 9.05 -27.90 9.48
CA GLU A 36 9.37 -26.99 8.39
C GLU A 36 8.06 -26.48 7.79
N ALA A 37 8.04 -25.21 7.43
CA ALA A 37 6.95 -24.64 6.65
C ALA A 37 7.54 -23.84 5.49
N GLU A 38 7.11 -24.20 4.29
CA GLU A 38 7.61 -23.64 3.04
C GLU A 38 6.51 -22.79 2.41
N TRP A 39 6.84 -21.56 2.00
CA TRP A 39 5.97 -20.70 1.22
C TRP A 39 6.61 -20.36 -0.12
N GLN A 40 5.82 -20.40 -1.17
CA GLN A 40 6.21 -19.97 -2.51
C GLN A 40 5.19 -18.96 -3.02
N THR A 41 5.66 -17.78 -3.43
CA THR A 41 4.86 -16.73 -4.06
C THR A 41 5.61 -16.23 -5.28
N GLY A 42 5.07 -16.46 -6.48
CA GLY A 42 5.77 -16.22 -7.74
C GLY A 42 7.12 -16.97 -7.80
N THR A 43 8.21 -16.22 -7.96
CA THR A 43 9.59 -16.75 -7.96
C THR A 43 10.24 -16.79 -6.57
N SER A 44 9.62 -16.19 -5.55
CA SER A 44 10.15 -16.18 -4.19
C SER A 44 9.80 -17.46 -3.45
N ARG A 45 10.77 -17.99 -2.69
CA ARG A 45 10.60 -19.14 -1.80
C ARG A 45 11.15 -18.80 -0.43
N MET A 46 10.32 -19.01 0.60
CA MET A 46 10.68 -18.89 2.01
C MET A 46 10.57 -20.26 2.67
N VAL A 47 11.56 -20.62 3.48
CA VAL A 47 11.54 -21.83 4.30
C VAL A 47 11.75 -21.40 5.75
N MET A 48 10.80 -21.76 6.61
CA MET A 48 10.86 -21.55 8.05
C MET A 48 11.08 -22.89 8.74
N SER A 49 12.00 -22.94 9.69
CA SER A 49 12.34 -24.14 10.46
C SER A 49 12.83 -23.76 11.85
N GLY A 50 13.11 -24.75 12.71
CA GLY A 50 13.59 -24.50 14.06
C GLY A 50 12.50 -23.99 15.02
N PHE A 51 11.25 -24.38 14.77
CA PHE A 51 10.13 -24.03 15.63
C PHE A 51 10.30 -24.63 17.02
N VAL A 52 10.12 -23.78 18.04
CA VAL A 52 9.99 -24.21 19.43
C VAL A 52 8.63 -23.70 19.90
N LEU A 53 7.69 -24.63 20.06
CA LEU A 53 6.35 -24.33 20.54
C LEU A 53 6.31 -24.38 22.06
N ASP A 54 5.35 -23.67 22.65
CA ASP A 54 5.07 -23.66 24.10
C ASP A 54 6.28 -23.33 24.99
N LYS A 55 7.27 -22.64 24.45
CA LYS A 55 8.41 -22.15 25.23
C LYS A 55 7.97 -20.93 26.02
N GLU A 56 8.16 -20.98 27.34
CA GLU A 56 8.05 -19.81 28.19
C GLU A 56 9.08 -18.76 27.72
N LEU A 57 8.59 -17.57 27.36
CA LEU A 57 9.41 -16.47 26.88
C LEU A 57 9.61 -15.47 28.01
N ASP A 58 10.83 -14.97 28.13
CA ASP A 58 11.17 -13.90 29.07
C ASP A 58 10.35 -12.63 28.73
N GLU A 59 9.64 -12.08 29.71
CA GLU A 59 8.86 -10.84 29.56
C GLU A 59 9.74 -9.67 29.09
N GLY A 60 11.04 -9.68 29.43
CA GLY A 60 12.02 -8.70 28.98
C GLY A 60 12.19 -8.65 27.46
N LEU A 61 11.91 -9.73 26.73
CA LEU A 61 11.92 -9.75 25.25
C LEU A 61 10.82 -8.87 24.65
N PHE A 62 9.79 -8.56 25.44
CA PHE A 62 8.67 -7.73 25.03
C PHE A 62 8.78 -6.28 25.56
N ASN A 63 9.94 -5.91 26.11
CA ASN A 63 10.20 -4.54 26.54
C ASN A 63 10.31 -3.61 25.32
N LEU A 64 9.35 -2.71 25.17
CA LEU A 64 9.32 -1.72 24.10
C LEU A 64 10.18 -0.48 24.40
N LYS A 65 10.85 -0.41 25.56
CA LYS A 65 11.81 0.66 25.86
C LYS A 65 13.07 0.43 25.00
N PRO A 66 13.39 1.33 24.06
CA PRO A 66 14.64 1.24 23.32
C PRO A 66 15.83 1.40 24.29
N PRO A 67 17.00 0.79 24.00
CA PRO A 67 18.22 1.04 24.76
C PRO A 67 18.54 2.53 24.84
N ASP A 68 19.19 2.97 25.92
CA ASP A 68 19.39 4.41 26.19
C ASP A 68 20.30 5.09 25.15
N ASP A 69 21.10 4.32 24.38
CA ASP A 69 21.94 4.77 23.28
C ASP A 69 21.23 4.78 21.91
N TYR A 70 19.95 4.39 21.86
CA TYR A 70 19.15 4.41 20.63
C TYR A 70 18.44 5.74 20.48
N PHE A 71 18.61 6.36 19.30
CA PHE A 71 17.91 7.60 18.96
C PHE A 71 16.65 7.29 18.16
N HIS A 72 15.50 7.77 18.64
CA HIS A 72 14.27 7.75 17.85
C HIS A 72 14.36 8.74 16.70
N THR A 73 14.70 8.25 15.52
CA THR A 73 14.54 9.04 14.30
C THR A 73 13.08 8.94 13.89
N ARG A 74 12.30 9.99 14.16
CA ARG A 74 11.04 10.15 13.44
C ARG A 74 11.44 10.24 11.98
N ALA A 75 11.09 9.25 11.17
CA ALA A 75 11.51 9.17 9.77
C ALA A 75 11.13 10.46 9.06
N LYS A 76 12.07 11.41 9.02
CA LYS A 76 12.03 12.50 8.07
C LYS A 76 12.45 11.83 6.79
N PHE A 77 11.50 11.63 5.87
CA PHE A 77 11.89 11.29 4.51
C PHE A 77 12.92 12.35 4.10
N ALA A 78 14.13 11.91 3.74
CA ALA A 78 15.15 12.81 3.22
C ALA A 78 14.65 13.61 2.00
N ARG A 79 13.53 13.17 1.41
CA ARG A 79 12.86 13.65 0.21
C ARG A 79 11.69 14.61 0.49
N GLY A 80 11.55 15.11 1.72
CA GLY A 80 10.57 16.14 2.09
C GLY A 80 9.20 15.60 2.51
N ASP A 81 8.35 16.50 3.03
CA ASP A 81 6.99 16.18 3.45
C ASP A 81 6.08 16.00 2.22
N PRO A 82 5.11 15.06 2.28
CA PRO A 82 4.14 14.90 1.21
C PRO A 82 3.29 16.17 1.01
N SER A 83 3.00 16.48 -0.25
CA SER A 83 2.22 17.65 -0.64
C SER A 83 1.01 17.29 -1.50
N GLU A 84 0.06 18.22 -1.60
CA GLU A 84 -1.12 18.09 -2.49
C GLU A 84 -0.71 17.83 -3.95
N LYS A 85 0.40 18.42 -4.39
CA LYS A 85 0.94 18.23 -5.75
C LYS A 85 1.37 16.79 -6.02
N ASP A 86 1.89 16.10 -5.00
CA ASP A 86 2.27 14.70 -5.11
C ASP A 86 1.02 13.83 -5.33
N VAL A 87 -0.06 14.11 -4.61
CA VAL A 87 -1.35 13.41 -4.76
C VAL A 87 -1.97 13.68 -6.13
N ILE A 88 -1.94 14.92 -6.62
CA ILE A 88 -2.43 15.28 -7.96
C ILE A 88 -1.67 14.50 -9.05
N LEU A 89 -0.34 14.42 -8.93
CA LEU A 89 0.48 13.65 -9.86
C LEU A 89 0.09 12.16 -9.85
N LEU A 90 -0.11 11.58 -8.67
CA LEU A 90 -0.54 10.20 -8.52
C LEU A 90 -1.91 9.95 -9.18
N LEU A 91 -2.88 10.84 -8.95
CA LEU A 91 -4.20 10.81 -9.58
C LEU A 91 -4.12 10.91 -11.10
N ARG A 92 -3.26 11.78 -11.63
CA ARG A 92 -3.01 11.92 -13.08
C ARG A 92 -2.50 10.62 -13.69
N ILE A 93 -1.50 9.99 -13.07
CA ILE A 93 -0.89 8.74 -13.55
C ILE A 93 -1.93 7.61 -13.58
N TRP A 94 -2.75 7.50 -12.54
CA TRP A 94 -3.86 6.54 -12.53
C TRP A 94 -4.83 6.75 -13.68
N ALA A 95 -5.26 7.99 -13.93
CA ALA A 95 -6.19 8.31 -15.00
C ALA A 95 -5.60 8.00 -16.38
N MET A 96 -4.36 8.46 -16.64
CA MET A 96 -3.66 8.20 -17.91
C MET A 96 -3.52 6.70 -18.19
N GLY A 97 -3.08 5.91 -17.21
CA GLY A 97 -2.96 4.46 -17.34
C GLY A 97 -4.30 3.72 -17.49
N GLY A 98 -5.40 4.37 -17.09
CA GLY A 98 -6.77 3.93 -17.25
C GLY A 98 -7.46 4.39 -18.54
N GLY A 99 -6.74 5.01 -19.48
CA GLY A 99 -7.34 5.56 -20.70
C GLY A 99 -8.07 6.88 -20.46
N ASP A 100 -7.43 7.76 -19.66
CA ASP A 100 -7.96 9.05 -19.18
C ASP A 100 -9.22 8.91 -18.31
N VAL A 101 -9.35 7.80 -17.59
CA VAL A 101 -10.47 7.54 -16.69
C VAL A 101 -9.94 7.22 -15.30
N PHE A 102 -10.43 7.94 -14.30
CA PHE A 102 -10.08 7.73 -12.91
C PHE A 102 -10.60 6.36 -12.41
N PRO A 103 -9.79 5.61 -11.63
CA PRO A 103 -10.10 4.24 -11.25
C PRO A 103 -11.26 4.15 -10.28
N GLU A 104 -11.82 2.95 -10.09
CA GLU A 104 -12.85 2.74 -9.07
C GLU A 104 -12.37 2.99 -7.64
N ALA A 105 -11.11 2.68 -7.36
CA ALA A 105 -10.50 2.86 -6.05
C ALA A 105 -9.00 3.17 -6.20
N LEU A 106 -8.46 3.89 -5.22
CA LEU A 106 -7.04 4.20 -5.11
C LEU A 106 -6.32 3.04 -4.42
N ASP A 107 -5.83 2.08 -5.20
CA ASP A 107 -5.16 0.86 -4.72
C ASP A 107 -3.75 0.75 -5.33
N ALA A 108 -2.76 0.36 -4.51
CA ALA A 108 -1.37 0.29 -4.94
C ALA A 108 -1.10 -0.77 -6.02
N ARG A 109 -1.82 -1.90 -6.03
CA ARG A 109 -1.66 -2.91 -7.09
C ARG A 109 -2.22 -2.39 -8.41
N LYS A 110 -3.43 -1.82 -8.37
CA LYS A 110 -4.05 -1.17 -9.53
C LYS A 110 -3.23 0.01 -10.05
N PHE A 111 -2.49 0.70 -9.18
CA PHE A 111 -1.54 1.73 -9.61
C PHE A 111 -0.42 1.16 -10.46
N SER A 112 0.23 0.08 -10.02
CA SER A 112 1.31 -0.54 -10.81
C SER A 112 0.83 -0.96 -12.21
N GLU A 113 -0.40 -1.50 -12.31
CA GLU A 113 -1.02 -1.84 -13.60
C GLU A 113 -1.30 -0.62 -14.48
N ALA A 114 -1.76 0.49 -13.89
CA ALA A 114 -2.00 1.74 -14.61
C ALA A 114 -0.68 2.38 -15.05
N ALA A 115 0.29 2.50 -14.14
CA ALA A 115 1.62 3.04 -14.38
C ALA A 115 2.35 2.32 -15.53
N ALA A 116 2.18 1.00 -15.67
CA ALA A 116 2.76 0.23 -16.76
C ALA A 116 2.22 0.61 -18.16
N LYS A 117 1.04 1.25 -18.23
CA LYS A 117 0.37 1.68 -19.47
C LYS A 117 0.58 3.15 -19.80
N VAL A 118 1.19 3.92 -18.90
CA VAL A 118 1.45 5.34 -19.10
C VAL A 118 2.55 5.54 -20.13
N ASP A 119 2.34 6.46 -21.07
CA ASP A 119 3.43 7.00 -21.90
C ASP A 119 4.30 7.93 -21.06
N TRP A 120 5.30 7.34 -20.39
CA TRP A 120 6.26 8.06 -19.55
C TRP A 120 7.12 9.06 -20.32
N LYS A 121 7.29 8.86 -21.63
CA LYS A 121 8.04 9.79 -22.47
C LYS A 121 7.22 11.06 -22.68
N GLN A 122 5.94 10.91 -23.04
CA GLN A 122 5.03 12.05 -23.20
C GLN A 122 4.83 12.79 -21.88
N LEU A 123 4.57 12.06 -20.78
CA LEU A 123 4.45 12.66 -19.45
C LEU A 123 5.73 13.41 -19.05
N GLY A 124 6.90 12.84 -19.37
CA GLY A 124 8.19 13.48 -19.12
C GLY A 124 8.36 14.79 -19.90
N ILE A 125 7.91 14.86 -21.15
CA ILE A 125 7.91 16.10 -21.94
C ILE A 125 6.99 17.14 -21.30
N GLU A 126 5.77 16.77 -20.93
CA GLU A 126 4.78 17.67 -20.30
C GLU A 126 5.26 18.20 -18.95
N MET A 127 5.98 17.38 -18.19
CA MET A 127 6.57 17.75 -16.91
C MET A 127 7.95 18.42 -17.04
N GLY A 128 8.49 18.54 -18.26
CA GLY A 128 9.80 19.13 -18.51
C GLY A 128 10.98 18.32 -17.95
N ILE A 129 10.83 17.01 -17.80
CA ILE A 129 11.85 16.08 -17.31
C ILE A 129 12.92 15.90 -18.39
N LYS A 130 14.13 16.37 -18.12
CA LYS A 130 15.28 16.35 -19.04
C LYS A 130 16.44 15.50 -18.52
N SER A 131 16.35 15.01 -17.28
CA SER A 131 17.43 14.33 -16.60
C SER A 131 16.95 13.16 -15.73
N ARG A 132 17.89 12.27 -15.39
CA ARG A 132 17.63 11.18 -14.44
C ARG A 132 17.24 11.71 -13.05
N GLU A 133 17.87 12.79 -12.59
CA GLU A 133 17.55 13.41 -11.30
C GLU A 133 16.09 13.91 -11.24
N GLU A 134 15.58 14.52 -12.32
CA GLU A 134 14.19 14.94 -12.41
C GLU A 134 13.23 13.75 -12.47
N SER A 135 13.63 12.65 -13.11
CA SER A 135 12.87 11.38 -13.08
C SER A 135 12.81 10.79 -11.67
N ASP A 136 13.92 10.82 -10.92
CA ASP A 136 13.96 10.38 -9.53
C ASP A 136 13.04 11.24 -8.65
N LYS A 137 12.95 12.56 -8.90
CA LYS A 137 11.99 13.45 -8.22
C LYS A 137 10.53 13.07 -8.48
N VAL A 138 10.20 12.54 -9.65
CA VAL A 138 8.86 12.02 -9.95
C VAL A 138 8.56 10.75 -9.16
N ASN A 139 9.51 9.82 -9.10
CA ASN A 139 9.37 8.60 -8.27
C ASN A 139 9.24 8.93 -6.78
N ASP A 140 9.95 9.97 -6.32
CA ASP A 140 9.85 10.48 -4.97
C ASP A 140 8.47 11.08 -4.69
N ALA A 141 7.93 11.85 -5.63
CA ALA A 141 6.58 12.40 -5.54
C ALA A 141 5.52 11.28 -5.47
N ILE A 142 5.63 10.25 -6.30
CA ILE A 142 4.73 9.08 -6.25
C ILE A 142 4.81 8.40 -4.88
N SER A 143 6.02 8.19 -4.35
CA SER A 143 6.24 7.58 -3.04
C SER A 143 5.64 8.40 -1.90
N ARG A 144 5.84 9.73 -1.93
CA ARG A 144 5.25 10.66 -0.96
C ARG A 144 3.72 10.68 -1.05
N ALA A 145 3.15 10.62 -2.25
CA ALA A 145 1.71 10.57 -2.45
C ALA A 145 1.08 9.32 -1.84
N PHE A 146 1.70 8.15 -2.04
CA PHE A 146 1.24 6.91 -1.39
C PHE A 146 1.33 7.00 0.13
N TRP A 147 2.47 7.48 0.64
CA TRP A 147 2.60 7.72 2.07
C TRP A 147 1.48 8.61 2.60
N TRP A 148 1.18 9.70 1.89
CA TRP A 148 0.07 10.60 2.26
C TRP A 148 -1.26 9.85 2.33
N LEU A 149 -1.60 9.04 1.31
CA LEU A 149 -2.84 8.25 1.28
C LEU A 149 -2.95 7.27 2.45
N TYR A 150 -1.83 6.69 2.90
CA TYR A 150 -1.78 5.69 3.98
C TYR A 150 -1.47 6.27 5.37
N SER A 151 -1.05 7.52 5.48
CA SER A 151 -0.62 8.16 6.74
C SER A 151 -1.76 8.55 7.68
N GLY A 152 -2.98 8.06 7.46
CA GLY A 152 -4.14 8.31 8.32
C GLY A 152 -4.82 9.67 8.11
N HIS A 153 -4.50 10.39 7.03
CA HIS A 153 -5.23 11.61 6.66
C HIS A 153 -6.68 11.28 6.34
N GLN A 154 -7.62 12.12 6.78
CA GLN A 154 -9.02 11.98 6.39
C GLN A 154 -9.24 12.56 5.00
N TRP A 155 -9.44 11.67 4.04
CA TRP A 155 -9.76 12.01 2.65
C TRP A 155 -10.93 11.17 2.15
N THR A 156 -11.53 11.62 1.06
CA THR A 156 -12.58 10.89 0.35
C THR A 156 -12.28 10.92 -1.13
N TYR A 157 -12.51 9.78 -1.78
CA TYR A 157 -12.36 9.62 -3.21
C TYR A 157 -13.72 9.29 -3.84
N ALA A 158 -14.04 9.99 -4.93
CA ALA A 158 -15.24 9.82 -5.73
C ALA A 158 -14.93 9.87 -7.24
N GLY A 159 -13.69 9.60 -7.64
CA GLY A 159 -13.27 9.71 -9.03
C GLY A 159 -13.73 8.57 -9.94
N LYS A 160 -14.36 7.51 -9.42
CA LYS A 160 -14.77 6.34 -10.22
C LYS A 160 -15.46 6.74 -11.53
N GLY A 161 -14.82 6.43 -12.66
CA GLY A 161 -15.41 6.63 -13.99
C GLY A 161 -15.42 8.08 -14.48
N VAL A 162 -14.91 9.03 -13.70
CA VAL A 162 -14.73 10.42 -14.15
C VAL A 162 -13.60 10.46 -15.17
N ARG A 163 -13.77 11.21 -16.26
CA ARG A 163 -12.73 11.39 -17.27
C ARG A 163 -11.76 12.51 -16.87
N LEU A 164 -10.47 12.31 -17.14
CA LEU A 164 -9.46 13.36 -17.01
C LEU A 164 -9.83 14.55 -17.91
N GLY A 165 -9.87 15.75 -17.32
CA GLY A 165 -10.30 16.98 -17.98
C GLY A 165 -11.73 17.43 -17.64
N GLU A 166 -12.51 16.64 -16.90
CA GLU A 166 -13.86 17.06 -16.46
C GLU A 166 -13.81 18.06 -15.28
N GLU A 167 -13.74 19.36 -15.59
CA GLU A 167 -13.53 20.47 -14.62
C GLU A 167 -14.57 20.58 -13.50
N ALA A 168 -15.80 20.13 -13.74
CA ALA A 168 -16.92 20.25 -12.79
C ALA A 168 -17.12 19.02 -11.90
N LYS A 169 -16.37 17.92 -12.12
CA LYS A 169 -16.53 16.68 -11.36
C LYS A 169 -15.51 16.59 -10.22
N PRO A 170 -15.92 16.67 -8.95
CA PRO A 170 -15.04 16.46 -7.82
C PRO A 170 -14.65 14.97 -7.74
N ILE A 171 -13.36 14.69 -7.68
CA ILE A 171 -12.83 13.32 -7.66
C ILE A 171 -12.21 12.94 -6.32
N PHE A 172 -11.72 13.93 -5.58
CA PHE A 172 -10.97 13.71 -4.35
C PHE A 172 -11.07 14.93 -3.45
N TRP A 173 -11.25 14.74 -2.15
CA TRP A 173 -11.19 15.86 -1.21
C TRP A 173 -10.68 15.44 0.15
N TYR A 174 -10.10 16.42 0.84
CA TYR A 174 -9.57 16.26 2.19
C TYR A 174 -9.67 17.57 2.95
N ARG A 175 -9.60 17.48 4.28
CA ARG A 175 -9.57 18.66 5.15
C ARG A 175 -8.16 18.82 5.71
N PRO A 176 -7.43 19.90 5.37
CA PRO A 176 -6.17 20.20 6.02
C PRO A 176 -6.38 20.38 7.52
N LYS A 177 -5.36 20.02 8.31
CA LYS A 177 -5.40 20.14 9.77
C LYS A 177 -5.76 21.60 10.14
N GLU A 178 -6.69 21.76 11.08
CA GLU A 178 -7.14 23.06 11.59
C GLU A 178 -7.81 23.99 10.54
N SER A 179 -8.02 23.55 9.30
CA SER A 179 -8.70 24.35 8.27
C SER A 179 -10.21 24.42 8.50
N LYS A 180 -10.82 25.55 8.15
CA LYS A 180 -12.29 25.73 8.08
C LYS A 180 -12.89 25.27 6.75
N THR A 181 -12.05 25.13 5.72
CA THR A 181 -12.43 24.68 4.38
C THR A 181 -11.78 23.34 4.04
N CYS A 182 -12.41 22.61 3.13
CA CYS A 182 -11.90 21.39 2.54
C CYS A 182 -11.28 21.70 1.17
N ARG A 183 -10.20 20.99 0.84
CA ARG A 183 -9.56 21.03 -0.48
C ARG A 183 -10.24 19.99 -1.36
N VAL A 184 -10.74 20.41 -2.50
CA VAL A 184 -11.43 19.55 -3.47
C VAL A 184 -10.67 19.57 -4.78
N ILE A 185 -10.22 18.39 -5.21
CA ILE A 185 -9.58 18.14 -6.49
C ILE A 185 -10.65 17.67 -7.48
N TYR A 186 -10.65 18.27 -8.67
CA TYR A 186 -11.60 18.01 -9.73
C TYR A 186 -11.03 17.10 -10.83
N GLY A 187 -11.87 16.67 -11.77
CA GLY A 187 -11.50 15.78 -12.87
C GLY A 187 -10.47 16.37 -13.82
N ASP A 188 -10.36 17.69 -13.89
CA ASP A 188 -9.29 18.43 -14.57
C ASP A 188 -8.01 18.60 -13.72
N LEU A 189 -8.00 18.03 -12.51
CA LEU A 189 -6.95 18.15 -11.50
C LEU A 189 -6.79 19.56 -10.90
N SER A 190 -7.73 20.47 -11.18
CA SER A 190 -7.78 21.75 -10.47
C SER A 190 -8.18 21.55 -9.01
N VAL A 191 -7.78 22.50 -8.16
CA VAL A 191 -8.10 22.46 -6.73
C VAL A 191 -8.89 23.69 -6.32
N LYS A 192 -9.94 23.48 -5.54
CA LYS A 192 -10.76 24.56 -4.97
C LYS A 192 -10.95 24.37 -3.47
N ASP A 193 -11.06 25.49 -2.75
CA ASP A 193 -11.46 25.51 -1.35
C ASP A 193 -12.98 25.54 -1.25
N ILE A 194 -13.56 24.55 -0.57
CA ILE A 194 -15.01 24.39 -0.42
C ILE A 194 -15.35 24.28 1.05
N ARG A 195 -16.48 24.83 1.47
CA ARG A 195 -16.93 24.67 2.86
C ARG A 195 -17.41 23.23 3.09
N PRO A 196 -17.23 22.67 4.30
CA PRO A 196 -17.67 21.30 4.59
C PRO A 196 -19.15 21.03 4.23
N GLU A 197 -20.02 22.03 4.42
CA GLU A 197 -21.44 22.00 4.09
C GLU A 197 -21.75 21.95 2.59
N ASP A 198 -20.86 22.47 1.75
CA ASP A 198 -20.98 22.51 0.29
C ASP A 198 -20.28 21.32 -0.38
N LEU A 199 -19.75 20.38 0.41
CA LEU A 199 -19.08 19.21 -0.13
C LEU A 199 -20.05 18.32 -0.91
N PRO A 200 -19.59 17.72 -2.02
CA PRO A 200 -20.35 16.72 -2.74
C PRO A 200 -20.71 15.57 -1.79
N LYS A 201 -21.93 15.05 -1.93
CA LYS A 201 -22.31 13.81 -1.23
C LYS A 201 -21.39 12.70 -1.71
N ALA A 202 -20.55 12.21 -0.81
CA ALA A 202 -19.70 11.06 -1.10
C ALA A 202 -20.56 9.88 -1.56
N PRO A 203 -20.12 9.07 -2.55
CA PRO A 203 -20.68 7.75 -2.71
C PRO A 203 -20.52 6.99 -1.37
N PRO A 204 -21.45 6.10 -1.00
CA PRO A 204 -21.34 5.36 0.25
C PRO A 204 -19.98 4.68 0.31
N LYS A 205 -19.23 4.93 1.39
CA LYS A 205 -17.96 4.25 1.66
C LYS A 205 -18.23 2.75 1.50
N ARG A 206 -17.57 2.10 0.54
CA ARG A 206 -17.46 0.64 0.61
C ARG A 206 -16.77 0.37 1.95
N ALA A 207 -17.40 -0.45 2.78
CA ALA A 207 -16.95 -0.79 4.11
C ALA A 207 -15.43 -0.95 4.09
N GLU A 208 -14.76 -0.24 4.99
CA GLU A 208 -13.34 -0.41 5.25
C GLU A 208 -13.10 -1.92 5.36
N THR A 209 -12.44 -2.53 4.38
CA THR A 209 -11.72 -3.78 4.61
C THR A 209 -10.51 -3.42 5.46
N ARG A 210 -10.76 -2.99 6.69
CA ARG A 210 -9.93 -3.38 7.81
C ARG A 210 -10.13 -4.90 7.91
N PRO A 211 -9.09 -5.74 7.80
CA PRO A 211 -9.21 -7.04 8.42
C PRO A 211 -9.59 -6.78 9.88
N ALA A 212 -10.74 -7.31 10.29
CA ALA A 212 -11.10 -7.35 11.70
C ALA A 212 -9.93 -8.04 12.40
N VAL A 213 -9.25 -7.32 13.28
CA VAL A 213 -8.52 -7.98 14.35
C VAL A 213 -9.63 -8.45 15.29
N GLU A 214 -10.15 -9.66 15.02
CA GLU A 214 -10.91 -10.39 16.01
C GLU A 214 -9.93 -10.73 17.13
N SER A 215 -10.06 -9.98 18.22
CA SER A 215 -9.58 -10.37 19.52
C SER A 215 -10.59 -11.35 20.10
N ASP A 216 -10.27 -12.64 20.03
CA ASP A 216 -10.74 -13.67 20.95
C ASP A 216 -9.52 -14.41 21.51
#